data_AF-A0A1N6L7H1-F1
#
_entry.id   AF-A0A1N6L7H1-F1
#
_cell.length_a   1.000
_cell.length_b   1.000
_cell.length_c   1.000
_cell.angle_alpha   90.00
_cell.angle_beta   90.00
_cell.angle_gamma   90.00
#
_symmetry.space_group_name_H-M   'P 1'
#
loop_
_entity.id
_entity.type
_entity.pdbx_description
1 polymer ?
#
loop_
_entity_poly.entity_id
_entity_poly.type
_entity_poly.pdbx_seq_one_letter_code
_entity_poly.pdbx_strand_id
1 'polypeptide(L)'
;MWKSLSRSDVPSPTESTCPPAAQRPADTSLATTNAVATTTSSPSPEPSRQNRRGSTRYTAVNESLWVGWWAGDEFVLIDAQLVNISAGGVQISIATAPDQGQVVWMRLEGTSAQGSLAALVLEARWNTLRRRYVVRLEFQEPCRLDILTTAISGK
;
A
#
# COMPACT_ATOMS: atom_id res chain seq x y z
N MET A 1 -37.82 20.89 -32.73
CA MET A 1 -38.11 19.55 -33.29
C MET A 1 -37.40 18.52 -32.46
N TRP A 2 -38.16 17.73 -31.71
CA TRP A 2 -37.71 16.73 -30.75
C TRP A 2 -38.00 15.37 -31.38
N LYS A 3 -36.99 14.52 -31.54
CA LYS A 3 -37.18 13.14 -31.99
C LYS A 3 -36.82 12.19 -30.85
N SER A 4 -37.89 11.67 -30.27
CA SER A 4 -37.93 10.52 -29.37
C SER A 4 -37.40 9.29 -30.12
N LEU A 5 -36.50 8.54 -29.50
CA LEU A 5 -36.21 7.16 -29.86
C LEU A 5 -36.27 6.31 -28.59
N SER A 6 -37.43 5.69 -28.41
CA SER A 6 -37.64 4.55 -27.53
C SER A 6 -37.10 3.30 -28.20
N ARG A 7 -36.40 2.46 -27.43
CA ARG A 7 -36.14 1.02 -27.64
C ARG A 7 -35.20 0.59 -26.50
N SER A 8 -35.29 -0.54 -25.83
CA SER A 8 -36.31 -1.56 -25.61
C SER A 8 -35.68 -2.43 -24.51
N ASP A 9 -36.47 -2.83 -23.51
CA ASP A 9 -36.12 -3.84 -22.52
C ASP A 9 -35.64 -5.14 -23.17
N VAL A 10 -34.51 -5.66 -22.69
CA VAL A 10 -34.07 -7.05 -22.87
C VAL A 10 -33.63 -7.55 -21.48
N PRO A 11 -34.35 -8.49 -20.86
CA PRO A 11 -33.81 -9.24 -19.72
C PRO A 11 -33.35 -10.62 -20.20
N SER A 12 -32.20 -11.10 -19.69
CA SER A 12 -31.84 -12.51 -19.39
C SER A 12 -30.31 -12.68 -19.33
N PRO A 13 -29.79 -13.76 -18.72
CA PRO A 13 -30.16 -14.38 -17.46
C PRO A 13 -28.94 -14.52 -16.51
N THR A 14 -29.22 -14.85 -15.25
CA THR A 14 -28.29 -15.36 -14.24
C THR A 14 -27.47 -16.55 -14.73
N GLU A 15 -26.14 -16.44 -14.70
CA GLU A 15 -25.26 -17.60 -14.51
C GLU A 15 -24.23 -17.29 -13.42
N SER A 16 -24.55 -17.81 -12.23
CA SER A 16 -23.67 -17.99 -11.10
C SER A 16 -22.89 -19.28 -11.32
N THR A 17 -21.60 -19.18 -11.61
CA THR A 17 -20.70 -20.34 -11.65
C THR A 17 -19.49 -20.08 -10.77
N CYS A 18 -19.58 -20.55 -9.53
CA CYS A 18 -18.44 -20.75 -8.64
C CYS A 18 -17.41 -21.68 -9.31
N PRO A 19 -16.10 -21.39 -9.23
CA PRO A 19 -15.10 -22.41 -9.45
C PRO A 19 -15.01 -23.37 -8.23
N PRO A 20 -14.73 -24.67 -8.45
CA PRO A 20 -14.83 -25.70 -7.44
C PRO A 20 -13.64 -25.73 -6.48
N ALA A 21 -13.93 -26.06 -5.22
CA ALA A 21 -12.97 -26.45 -4.21
C ALA A 21 -12.30 -27.78 -4.59
N ALA A 22 -10.99 -27.77 -4.82
CA ALA A 22 -10.19 -28.98 -4.91
C ALA A 22 -9.63 -29.32 -3.52
N GLN A 23 -10.10 -30.45 -2.97
CA GLN A 23 -9.59 -31.04 -1.74
C GLN A 23 -8.52 -32.10 -2.03
N ARG A 24 -7.40 -32.01 -1.28
CA ARG A 24 -6.57 -33.10 -0.69
C ARG A 24 -5.80 -34.08 -1.62
N PRO A 25 -4.65 -34.67 -1.18
CA PRO A 25 -4.59 -35.57 -0.03
C PRO A 25 -3.43 -35.34 0.96
N ALA A 26 -3.55 -36.07 2.08
CA ALA A 26 -2.65 -36.12 3.22
C ALA A 26 -1.60 -37.23 3.11
N ASP A 27 -0.66 -37.16 4.05
CA ASP A 27 0.17 -38.23 4.62
C ASP A 27 1.30 -38.83 3.78
N THR A 28 2.54 -38.58 4.22
CA THR A 28 3.37 -39.58 4.93
C THR A 28 4.86 -39.23 4.74
N SER A 29 5.57 -38.96 5.85
CA SER A 29 6.86 -39.61 6.08
C SER A 29 7.26 -39.52 7.56
N LEU A 30 7.42 -40.69 8.17
CA LEU A 30 7.94 -40.92 9.51
C LEU A 30 9.49 -40.81 9.52
N ALA A 31 9.99 -40.25 10.62
CA ALA A 31 11.20 -40.58 11.36
C ALA A 31 12.57 -40.64 10.66
N THR A 32 13.54 -39.88 11.19
CA THR A 32 14.83 -40.43 11.63
C THR A 32 15.46 -39.53 12.70
N THR A 33 15.79 -40.15 13.82
CA THR A 33 16.48 -39.68 15.01
C THR A 33 17.92 -39.22 14.72
N ASN A 34 18.37 -38.14 15.37
CA ASN A 34 19.60 -38.05 16.17
C ASN A 34 20.04 -36.59 16.31
N ALA A 35 20.01 -36.06 17.54
CA ALA A 35 20.98 -35.05 17.97
C ALA A 35 21.08 -35.06 19.49
N VAL A 36 22.24 -35.55 19.93
CA VAL A 36 22.78 -35.50 21.28
C VAL A 36 22.63 -34.08 21.86
N ALA A 37 21.94 -33.98 23.00
CA ALA A 37 21.92 -32.77 23.80
C ALA A 37 23.24 -32.66 24.58
N THR A 38 24.18 -31.90 24.04
CA THR A 38 25.30 -31.36 24.82
C THR A 38 24.91 -29.95 25.24
N THR A 39 24.59 -29.80 26.52
CA THR A 39 24.52 -28.52 27.23
C THR A 39 25.85 -27.77 27.07
N THR A 40 25.84 -26.74 26.24
CA THR A 40 26.85 -25.68 26.25
C THR A 40 26.11 -24.37 26.48
N SER A 41 26.08 -23.97 27.75
CA SER A 41 25.73 -22.64 28.23
C SER A 41 26.47 -21.58 27.41
N SER A 42 25.76 -20.92 26.50
CA SER A 42 26.24 -19.72 25.80
C SER A 42 25.48 -18.51 26.33
N PRO A 43 26.16 -17.37 26.57
CA PRO A 43 25.56 -16.20 27.18
C PRO A 43 24.43 -15.67 26.30
N SER A 44 23.30 -15.41 26.96
CA SER A 44 22.12 -14.76 26.37
C SER A 44 22.53 -13.49 25.63
N PRO A 45 22.22 -13.34 24.33
CA PRO A 45 22.35 -12.05 23.68
C PRO A 45 21.24 -11.16 24.24
N GLU A 46 21.65 -10.18 25.06
CA GLU A 46 20.89 -8.95 25.32
C GLU A 46 20.17 -8.52 24.04
N PRO A 47 18.86 -8.22 24.08
CA PRO A 47 18.15 -7.76 22.90
C PRO A 47 18.76 -6.41 22.49
N SER A 48 19.72 -6.48 21.56
CA SER A 48 20.13 -5.31 20.79
C SER A 48 18.84 -4.62 20.37
N ARG A 49 18.76 -3.30 20.55
CA ARG A 49 17.63 -2.48 20.07
C ARG A 49 17.67 -2.52 18.54
N GLN A 50 17.34 -3.67 17.97
CA GLN A 50 17.16 -3.90 16.56
C GLN A 50 16.03 -2.97 16.18
N ASN A 51 16.41 -1.91 15.48
CA ASN A 51 15.48 -1.06 14.80
C ASN A 51 14.59 -1.98 13.95
N ARG A 52 13.32 -2.16 14.34
CA ARG A 52 12.39 -3.06 13.65
C ARG A 52 12.12 -2.62 12.20
N ARG A 53 12.61 -1.45 11.80
CA ARG A 53 12.42 -0.90 10.46
C ARG A 53 13.55 -1.36 9.55
N GLY A 54 13.16 -1.96 8.41
CA GLY A 54 14.09 -2.34 7.36
C GLY A 54 14.63 -1.15 6.52
N SER A 55 14.14 0.08 6.72
CA SER A 55 14.62 1.26 6.00
C SER A 55 14.47 2.58 6.79
N THR A 56 15.41 3.51 6.56
CA THR A 56 15.39 4.88 7.10
C THR A 56 14.28 5.70 6.45
N ARG A 57 13.59 6.52 7.24
CA ARG A 57 12.60 7.50 6.76
C ARG A 57 13.24 8.87 6.64
N TYR A 58 13.02 9.51 5.51
CA TYR A 58 13.46 10.87 5.24
C TYR A 58 12.25 11.80 5.27
N THR A 59 12.39 12.92 5.97
CA THR A 59 11.44 14.03 5.86
C THR A 59 11.50 14.56 4.42
N ALA A 60 10.35 14.80 3.83
CA ALA A 60 10.30 15.32 2.47
C ALA A 60 10.57 16.82 2.43
N VAL A 61 11.28 17.26 1.39
CA VAL A 61 11.48 18.66 1.05
C VAL A 61 10.46 19.12 0.02
N ASN A 62 10.12 18.27 -0.96
CA ASN A 62 8.94 18.48 -1.79
C ASN A 62 7.72 17.85 -1.12
N GLU A 63 6.81 18.69 -0.67
CA GLU A 63 5.65 18.28 0.10
C GLU A 63 4.44 17.99 -0.79
N SER A 64 4.36 18.44 -2.04
CA SER A 64 3.12 18.28 -2.82
C SER A 64 3.11 17.02 -3.68
N LEU A 65 2.01 16.27 -3.60
CA LEU A 65 1.73 15.17 -4.51
C LEU A 65 0.23 15.04 -4.80
N TRP A 66 -0.09 14.33 -5.87
CA TRP A 66 -1.43 13.87 -6.18
C TRP A 66 -1.60 12.43 -5.73
N VAL A 67 -2.75 12.11 -5.14
CA VAL A 67 -3.12 10.75 -4.73
C VAL A 67 -4.50 10.44 -5.30
N GLY A 68 -4.63 9.31 -5.98
CA GLY A 68 -5.90 8.85 -6.49
C GLY A 68 -6.18 7.37 -6.21
N TRP A 69 -7.45 7.02 -6.14
CA TRP A 69 -7.94 5.67 -5.89
C TRP A 69 -9.37 5.50 -6.40
N TRP A 70 -9.81 4.25 -6.53
CA TRP A 70 -11.18 3.92 -6.92
C TRP A 70 -12.08 3.79 -5.70
N ALA A 71 -13.06 4.66 -5.54
CA ALA A 71 -14.11 4.58 -4.52
C ALA A 71 -15.38 4.01 -5.17
N GLY A 72 -15.51 2.68 -5.16
CA GLY A 72 -16.52 2.00 -5.97
C GLY A 72 -16.22 2.20 -7.46
N ASP A 73 -17.15 2.81 -8.19
CA ASP A 73 -17.04 3.07 -9.63
C ASP A 73 -16.47 4.46 -9.97
N GLU A 74 -16.17 5.28 -8.96
CA GLU A 74 -15.63 6.63 -9.14
C GLU A 74 -14.13 6.67 -8.85
N PHE A 75 -13.35 7.30 -9.74
CA PHE A 75 -11.95 7.58 -9.48
C PHE A 75 -11.80 8.92 -8.77
N VAL A 76 -11.38 8.88 -7.52
CA VAL A 76 -11.09 10.06 -6.70
C VAL A 76 -9.64 10.45 -6.91
N LEU A 77 -9.38 11.74 -7.13
CA LEU A 77 -8.03 12.31 -7.23
C LEU A 77 -7.95 13.58 -6.38
N ILE A 78 -7.03 13.62 -5.43
CA ILE A 78 -6.88 14.73 -4.49
C ILE A 78 -5.43 15.16 -4.30
N ASP A 79 -5.24 16.39 -3.81
CA ASP A 79 -3.96 16.87 -3.31
C ASP A 79 -3.60 16.21 -1.98
N ALA A 80 -2.31 15.95 -1.81
CA ALA A 80 -1.76 15.42 -0.58
C ALA A 80 -0.43 16.07 -0.23
N GLN A 81 -0.13 16.10 1.07
CA GLN A 81 1.16 16.53 1.57
C GLN A 81 2.04 15.33 1.95
N LEU A 82 3.25 15.28 1.43
CA LEU A 82 4.27 14.30 1.77
C LEU A 82 4.88 14.63 3.12
N VAL A 83 4.74 13.73 4.10
CA VAL A 83 5.29 13.95 5.46
C VAL A 83 6.66 13.30 5.58
N ASN A 84 6.79 12.04 5.17
CA ASN A 84 8.06 11.33 5.09
C ASN A 84 7.99 10.18 4.10
N ILE A 85 9.15 9.80 3.57
CA ILE A 85 9.30 8.72 2.59
C ILE A 85 10.46 7.79 2.99
N SER A 86 10.36 6.51 2.66
CA SER A 86 11.46 5.54 2.71
C SER A 86 11.47 4.67 1.46
N ALA A 87 12.39 3.71 1.37
CA ALA A 87 12.44 2.78 0.23
C ALA A 87 11.19 1.86 0.13
N GLY A 88 10.48 1.64 1.24
CA GLY A 88 9.34 0.71 1.31
C GLY A 88 7.98 1.36 1.51
N GLY A 89 7.92 2.67 1.72
CA GLY A 89 6.63 3.30 1.91
C GLY A 89 6.72 4.77 2.23
N VAL A 90 5.56 5.34 2.56
CA VAL A 90 5.40 6.77 2.69
C VAL A 90 4.34 7.10 3.72
N GLN A 91 4.45 8.29 4.31
CA GLN A 91 3.41 8.87 5.12
C GLN A 91 2.97 10.19 4.48
N ILE A 92 1.66 10.33 4.28
CA ILE A 92 1.05 11.51 3.64
C ILE A 92 -0.01 12.14 4.53
N SER A 93 -0.39 13.38 4.22
CA SER A 93 -1.50 14.08 4.85
C SER A 93 -2.54 14.55 3.82
N ILE A 94 -3.78 14.14 4.01
CA ILE A 94 -4.88 14.34 3.04
C ILE A 94 -6.18 14.77 3.72
N ALA A 95 -7.05 15.45 2.98
CA ALA A 95 -8.33 15.92 3.50
C ALA A 95 -9.33 14.76 3.73
N THR A 96 -9.37 13.81 2.81
CA THR A 96 -10.23 12.62 2.85
C THR A 96 -9.35 11.38 2.71
N ALA A 97 -9.56 10.35 3.53
CA ALA A 97 -8.76 9.14 3.48
C ALA A 97 -9.42 8.00 2.68
N PRO A 98 -8.65 7.26 1.87
CA PRO A 98 -9.05 5.96 1.36
C PRO A 98 -9.16 4.93 2.49
N ASP A 99 -9.84 3.83 2.23
CA ASP A 99 -10.02 2.75 3.19
C ASP A 99 -8.71 1.98 3.44
N GLN A 100 -8.58 1.38 4.62
CA GLN A 100 -7.46 0.51 4.93
C GLN A 100 -7.46 -0.72 4.01
N GLY A 101 -6.29 -1.08 3.47
CA GLY A 101 -6.12 -2.16 2.50
C GLY A 101 -6.42 -1.75 1.05
N GLN A 102 -6.83 -0.51 0.80
CA GLN A 102 -7.06 -0.01 -0.55
C GLN A 102 -5.75 0.30 -1.26
N VAL A 103 -5.72 0.09 -2.57
CA VAL A 103 -4.61 0.49 -3.44
C VAL A 103 -4.82 1.93 -3.89
N VAL A 104 -3.77 2.74 -3.74
CA VAL A 104 -3.73 4.12 -4.18
C VAL A 104 -2.59 4.30 -5.19
N TRP A 105 -2.76 5.27 -6.08
CA TRP A 105 -1.74 5.72 -7.01
C TRP A 105 -1.31 7.12 -6.62
N MET A 106 0.00 7.34 -6.54
CA MET A 106 0.55 8.63 -6.13
C MET A 106 1.56 9.15 -7.14
N ARG A 107 1.60 10.47 -7.30
CA ARG A 107 2.53 11.18 -8.18
C ARG A 107 3.00 12.46 -7.54
N LEU A 108 4.31 12.62 -7.33
CA LEU A 108 4.88 13.87 -6.85
C LEU A 108 4.64 15.01 -7.83
N GLU A 109 4.35 16.18 -7.30
CA GLU A 109 4.25 17.39 -8.10
C GLU A 109 5.64 17.87 -8.53
N GLY A 110 5.76 18.39 -9.75
CA GLY A 110 7.01 18.95 -10.27
C GLY A 110 8.05 17.92 -10.75
N THR A 111 7.85 16.62 -10.51
CA THR A 111 8.75 15.59 -11.05
C THR A 111 8.52 15.37 -12.54
N SER A 112 9.60 15.36 -13.32
CA SER A 112 9.62 14.81 -14.68
C SER A 112 9.52 13.28 -14.70
N ALA A 113 9.63 12.63 -13.52
CA ALA A 113 9.44 11.20 -13.35
C ALA A 113 8.11 10.77 -13.96
N GLN A 114 8.21 9.97 -15.01
CA GLN A 114 7.04 9.40 -15.67
C GLN A 114 6.55 8.21 -14.86
N GLY A 115 5.31 8.33 -14.38
CA GLY A 115 4.59 7.23 -13.74
C GLY A 115 3.98 7.60 -12.40
N SER A 116 2.87 6.95 -12.10
CA SER A 116 2.31 6.87 -10.76
C SER A 116 2.93 5.70 -10.01
N LEU A 117 3.24 5.87 -8.73
CA LEU A 117 3.66 4.79 -7.84
C LEU A 117 2.44 4.20 -7.13
N ALA A 118 2.26 2.88 -7.18
CA ALA A 118 1.18 2.20 -6.48
C ALA A 118 1.58 1.91 -5.03
N ALA A 119 0.65 2.13 -4.10
CA ALA A 119 0.84 1.88 -2.69
C ALA A 119 -0.42 1.33 -2.02
N LEU A 120 -0.25 0.48 -1.01
CA LEU A 120 -1.31 -0.06 -0.18
C LEU A 120 -1.52 0.82 1.05
N VAL A 121 -2.77 1.12 1.38
CA VAL A 121 -3.14 1.85 2.60
C VAL A 121 -3.00 0.94 3.80
N LEU A 122 -1.99 1.17 4.64
CA LEU A 122 -1.82 0.41 5.87
C LEU A 122 -2.70 0.93 7.00
N GLU A 123 -2.86 2.25 7.07
CA GLU A 123 -3.54 2.90 8.18
C GLU A 123 -3.87 4.35 7.83
N ALA A 124 -5.06 4.82 8.21
CA ALA A 124 -5.45 6.22 8.15
C ALA A 124 -5.87 6.70 9.54
N ARG A 125 -5.23 7.77 10.03
CA ARG A 125 -5.56 8.37 11.34
C ARG A 125 -5.97 9.82 11.18
N TRP A 126 -7.10 10.19 11.78
CA TRP A 126 -7.50 11.59 11.83
C TRP A 126 -6.58 12.40 12.75
N ASN A 127 -6.07 13.52 12.26
CA ASN A 127 -5.31 14.48 13.06
C ASN A 127 -6.18 15.72 13.29
N THR A 128 -6.71 15.86 14.51
CA THR A 128 -7.62 16.94 14.91
C THR A 128 -6.97 18.32 14.83
N LEU A 129 -5.68 18.43 15.16
CA LEU A 129 -4.95 19.71 15.14
C LEU A 129 -4.76 20.24 13.72
N ARG A 130 -4.46 19.35 12.76
CA ARG A 130 -4.26 19.73 11.35
C ARG A 130 -5.52 19.62 10.50
N ARG A 131 -6.62 19.08 11.04
CA ARG A 131 -7.88 18.80 10.34
C ARG A 131 -7.66 18.03 9.02
N ARG A 132 -6.74 17.06 9.05
CA ARG A 132 -6.39 16.19 7.92
C ARG A 132 -6.16 14.78 8.44
N TYR A 133 -6.31 13.79 7.58
CA TYR A 133 -5.84 12.44 7.83
C TYR A 133 -4.33 12.38 7.67
N VAL A 134 -3.68 11.56 8.50
CA VAL A 134 -2.31 11.09 8.32
C VAL A 134 -2.41 9.63 7.90
N VAL A 135 -1.98 9.35 6.68
CA VAL A 135 -2.12 8.02 6.06
C VAL A 135 -0.74 7.40 5.89
N ARG A 136 -0.61 6.15 6.32
CA ARG A 136 0.58 5.33 6.15
C ARG A 136 0.36 4.42 4.97
N LEU A 137 1.27 4.47 4.01
CA LEU A 137 1.23 3.69 2.81
C LEU A 137 2.48 2.81 2.71
N GLU A 138 2.32 1.64 2.13
CA GLU A 138 3.40 0.72 1.76
C GLU A 138 3.46 0.62 0.24
N PHE A 139 4.64 0.74 -0.35
CA PHE A 139 4.76 0.63 -1.80
C PHE A 139 4.61 -0.83 -2.23
N GLN A 140 3.84 -1.06 -3.30
CA GLN A 140 3.70 -2.41 -3.86
C GLN A 140 4.92 -2.85 -4.66
N GLU A 141 5.64 -1.87 -5.20
CA GLU A 141 6.90 -2.06 -5.90
C GLU A 141 8.01 -1.31 -5.15
N PRO A 142 9.27 -1.73 -5.25
CA PRO A 142 10.39 -0.98 -4.68
C PRO A 142 10.32 0.49 -5.09
N CYS A 143 10.47 1.41 -4.12
CA CYS A 143 10.46 2.84 -4.41
C CYS A 143 11.53 3.15 -5.45
N ARG A 144 11.13 3.73 -6.57
CA ARG A 144 12.08 4.18 -7.57
C ARG A 144 12.97 5.27 -6.98
N LEU A 145 14.24 5.24 -7.36
CA LEU A 145 15.25 6.14 -6.79
C LEU A 145 14.98 7.61 -7.16
N ASP A 146 14.47 7.87 -8.37
CA ASP A 146 14.08 9.21 -8.83
C ASP A 146 13.05 9.85 -7.89
N ILE A 147 11.95 9.15 -7.61
CA ILE A 147 10.89 9.56 -6.67
C ILE A 147 11.49 9.87 -5.29
N LEU A 148 12.32 8.96 -4.76
CA LEU A 148 12.95 9.13 -3.45
C LEU A 148 13.87 10.34 -3.43
N THR A 149 14.73 10.51 -4.45
CA THR A 149 15.66 11.63 -4.53
C THR A 149 14.96 12.96 -4.71
N THR A 150 13.91 13.06 -5.52
CA THR A 150 13.13 14.29 -5.66
C THR A 150 12.39 14.63 -4.37
N ALA A 151 11.77 13.65 -3.71
CA ALA A 151 11.11 13.88 -2.43
C ALA A 151 12.07 14.45 -1.37
N ILE A 152 13.31 13.95 -1.34
CA ILE A 152 14.33 14.36 -0.36
C ILE A 152 15.04 15.66 -0.77
N SER A 153 15.26 15.89 -2.06
CA SER A 153 16.09 17.01 -2.55
C SER A 153 15.29 18.20 -3.05
N GLY A 154 14.00 18.03 -3.35
CA GLY A 154 13.14 19.05 -3.93
C GLY A 154 13.47 19.43 -5.38
N LYS A 155 14.16 18.55 -6.12
CA LYS A 155 14.64 18.78 -7.49
C LYS A 155 14.06 17.81 -8.48
#